data_AF-A0A975AHP5-F1
#
_entry.id   AF-A0A975AHP5-F1
#
_cell.length_a   1.000
_cell.length_b   1.000
_cell.length_c   1.000
_cell.angle_alpha   90.00
_cell.angle_beta   90.00
_cell.angle_gamma   90.00
#
_symmetry.space_group_name_H-M   'P 1'
#
loop_
_entity.id
_entity.type
_entity.pdbx_description
1 polymer ?
#
loop_
_entity_poly.entity_id
_entity_poly.type
_entity_poly.pdbx_seq_one_letter_code
_entity_poly.pdbx_strand_id
1 'polypeptide(L)' 'MMDHIRLTLQADQDVAQAVKAFEEFIKGETLAVEVVFTENALDVQNINGHDTGINVERV' A
#
# COMPACT_ATOMS: atom_id res chain seq x y z
N MET A 1 -17.85 2.30 -15.25
CA MET A 1 -16.94 3.25 -14.56
C MET A 1 -16.20 2.40 -13.55
N MET A 2 -14.90 2.18 -13.74
CA MET A 2 -14.08 1.48 -12.75
C MET A 2 -13.51 2.57 -11.85
N ASP A 3 -13.78 2.46 -10.56
CA ASP A 3 -13.14 3.32 -9.57
C ASP A 3 -11.67 2.94 -9.49
N HIS A 4 -10.81 3.94 -9.62
CA HIS A 4 -9.39 3.79 -9.37
C HIS A 4 -9.13 4.17 -7.92
N ILE A 5 -8.10 3.58 -7.32
CA ILE A 5 -7.71 3.90 -5.95
C ILE A 5 -6.26 4.37 -5.87
N ARG A 6 -5.95 5.18 -4.86
CA ARG A 6 -4.61 5.47 -4.40
C ARG A 6 -4.36 4.70 -3.11
N LEU A 7 -3.27 3.94 -3.08
CA LEU A 7 -2.80 3.23 -1.89
C LEU A 7 -1.67 4.04 -1.24
N THR A 8 -1.81 4.34 0.05
CA THR A 8 -0.73 4.92 0.87
C THR A 8 -0.33 3.92 1.94
N LEU A 9 0.97 3.67 2.05
CA LEU A 9 1.54 2.66 2.94
C LEU A 9 2.58 3.29 3.87
N GLN A 10 2.54 2.90 5.14
CA GLN A 10 3.59 3.15 6.10
C GLN A 10 4.12 1.79 6.54
N ALA A 11 5.31 1.43 6.11
CA ALA A 11 5.85 0.10 6.30
C ALA A 11 7.35 0.16 6.57
N ASP A 12 7.89 -0.83 7.28
CA ASP A 12 9.33 -0.97 7.42
C ASP A 12 9.99 -1.40 6.10
N GLN A 13 11.32 -1.47 6.11
CA GLN A 13 12.10 -1.69 4.90
C GLN A 13 11.80 -3.03 4.21
N ASP A 14 11.47 -4.08 4.97
CA ASP A 14 11.23 -5.42 4.42
C ASP A 14 9.90 -5.43 3.64
N VAL A 15 8.83 -4.97 4.27
CA VAL A 15 7.51 -4.83 3.64
C VAL A 15 7.56 -3.84 2.49
N ALA A 16 8.25 -2.70 2.64
CA ALA A 16 8.37 -1.72 1.57
C ALA A 16 9.10 -2.27 0.34
N GLN A 17 10.13 -3.11 0.54
CA GLN A 17 10.85 -3.74 -0.56
C GLN A 17 10.01 -4.82 -1.24
N ALA A 18 9.26 -5.61 -0.49
CA ALA A 18 8.31 -6.58 -1.04
C ALA A 18 7.22 -5.89 -1.86
N VAL A 19 6.58 -4.85 -1.32
CA VAL A 19 5.54 -4.09 -2.04
C VAL A 19 6.10 -3.48 -3.32
N LYS A 20 7.32 -2.93 -3.30
CA LYS A 20 7.96 -2.41 -4.53
C LYS A 20 8.24 -3.50 -5.55
N ALA A 21 8.67 -4.69 -5.12
CA ALA A 21 8.93 -5.82 -6.01
C ALA A 21 7.66 -6.37 -6.66
N PHE A 22 6.50 -6.21 -6.00
CA PHE A 22 5.20 -6.68 -6.48
C PHE A 22 4.23 -5.53 -6.83
N GLU A 23 4.73 -4.31 -7.03
CA GLU A 23 3.88 -3.13 -7.16
C GLU A 23 2.87 -3.25 -8.31
N GLU A 24 3.32 -3.71 -9.48
CA GLU A 24 2.45 -3.87 -10.65
C GLU A 24 1.35 -4.91 -10.41
N PHE A 25 1.67 -6.00 -9.72
CA PHE A 25 0.71 -7.03 -9.35
C PHE A 25 -0.33 -6.48 -8.37
N ILE A 26 0.11 -5.78 -7.32
CA ILE A 26 -0.78 -5.16 -6.33
C ILE A 26 -1.70 -4.14 -7.00
N LYS A 27 -1.17 -3.28 -7.87
CA LYS A 27 -1.96 -2.31 -8.65
C LYS A 27 -3.01 -2.97 -9.54
N GLY A 28 -2.65 -4.07 -10.21
CA GLY A 28 -3.58 -4.83 -11.04
C GLY A 28 -4.75 -5.42 -10.25
N GLU A 29 -4.45 -6.10 -9.14
CA GLU A 29 -5.47 -6.76 -8.30
C GLU A 29 -6.39 -5.77 -7.59
N THR A 30 -5.86 -4.60 -7.23
CA THR A 30 -6.59 -3.58 -6.44
C THR A 30 -7.13 -2.43 -7.28
N LEU A 31 -6.86 -2.41 -8.59
CA LEU A 31 -7.14 -1.28 -9.49
C LEU A 31 -6.52 0.04 -9.00
N ALA A 32 -5.36 -0.05 -8.34
CA ALA A 32 -4.67 1.11 -7.83
C ALA A 32 -3.86 1.82 -8.93
N VAL A 33 -3.97 3.14 -9.00
CA VAL A 33 -3.19 3.95 -9.93
C VAL A 33 -1.78 4.21 -9.40
N GLU A 34 -1.62 4.26 -8.08
CA GLU A 34 -0.34 4.49 -7.43
C GLU A 34 -0.28 3.86 -6.04
N VAL A 35 0.95 3.56 -5.63
CA VAL A 35 1.30 3.13 -4.27
C VAL A 35 2.32 4.12 -3.74
N VAL A 36 1.99 4.82 -2.66
CA VAL A 36 2.82 5.87 -2.06
C VAL A 36 3.29 5.41 -0.70
N PHE A 37 4.56 5.64 -0.38
CA PHE A 37 5.09 5.39 0.95
C PHE A 37 5.10 6.68 1.76
N THR A 38 4.67 6.59 3.03
CA THR A 38 4.63 7.72 3.96
C THR A 38 5.24 7.34 5.30
N GLU A 39 5.81 8.33 5.99
CA GLU A 39 6.24 8.20 7.38
C GLU A 39 5.13 8.63 8.36
N ASN A 40 4.00 9.13 7.86
CA ASN A 40 2.86 9.48 8.68
C ASN A 40 2.23 8.21 9.27
N ALA A 41 1.81 8.28 10.53
CA ALA A 41 1.05 7.21 11.15
C ALA A 41 -0.30 7.05 10.43
N LEU A 42 -0.58 5.82 9.99
CA LEU A 42 -1.85 5.41 9.41
C LEU A 42 -2.55 4.41 10.34
N ASP A 43 -3.70 3.90 9.92
CA ASP A 43 -4.32 2.75 10.58
C ASP A 43 -3.42 1.52 10.38
N VAL A 44 -2.78 1.10 11.47
CA VAL A 44 -1.75 0.05 11.47
C VAL A 44 -2.41 -1.32 11.53
N GLN A 45 -1.98 -2.18 10.63
CA GLN A 45 -2.32 -3.60 10.61
C GLN A 45 -1.06 -4.44 10.67
N ASN A 46 -1.15 -5.59 11.34
CA ASN A 46 -0.03 -6.50 11.40
C ASN A 46 -0.01 -7.41 10.17
N ILE A 47 1.04 -7.31 9.35
CA ILE A 47 1.26 -8.16 8.18
C ILE A 47 2.48 -9.02 8.45
N ASN A 48 2.27 -10.32 8.69
CA ASN A 48 3.35 -11.28 8.93
C ASN A 48 4.30 -10.86 10.08
N GLY A 49 3.80 -10.18 11.12
CA GLY A 49 4.60 -9.67 12.23
C GLY A 49 5.13 -8.25 12.03
N HIS A 50 4.85 -7.61 10.89
CA HIS A 50 5.26 -6.25 10.59
C HIS A 50 4.09 -5.27 10.75
N ASP A 51 4.27 -4.24 11.57
CA ASP A 51 3.31 -3.16 11.72
C ASP A 51 3.30 -2.30 10.46
N THR A 52 2.22 -2.42 9.69
CA THR A 52 2.04 -1.78 8.39
C THR A 52 0.79 -0.91 8.39
N GLY A 53 0.97 0.40 8.24
CA GLY A 53 -0.11 1.34 7.99
C GLY A 53 -0.62 1.25 6.55
N ILE A 54 -1.95 1.16 6.35
CA ILE A 54 -2.58 1.16 5.03
C ILE A 54 -3.69 2.19 4.98
N ASN A 55 -3.69 3.05 3.95
CA ASN A 55 -4.79 3.94 3.64
C ASN A 55 -5.18 3.81 2.16
N VAL A 56 -6.49 3.85 1.88
CA VAL A 56 -7.04 3.71 0.53
C VAL A 56 -7.96 4.89 0.25
N GLU A 57 -7.69 5.60 -0.85
CA GLU A 57 -8.48 6.74 -1.30
C GLU A 57 -9.03 6.47 -2.70
N ARG A 58 -10.33 6.71 -2.93
CA ARG A 58 -10.91 6.64 -4.28
C ARG A 58 -10.54 7.88 -5.07
N VAL A 59 -10.22 7.69 -6.35
CA VAL A 59 -9.88 8.75 -7.32
C VAL A 59 -10.76 8.69 -8.56
#